data_AF-A0A4R0KCY1-F1
#
_entry.id   AF-A0A4R0KCY1-F1
#
_cell.length_a   1.000
_cell.length_b   1.000
_cell.length_c   1.000
_cell.angle_alpha   90.00
_cell.angle_beta   90.00
_cell.angle_gamma   90.00
#
_symmetry.space_group_name_H-M   'P 1'
#
loop_
_entity.id
_entity.type
_entity.pdbx_description
1 polymer ?
#
loop_
_entity_poly.entity_id
_entity_poly.type
_entity_poly.pdbx_seq_one_letter_code
_entity_poly.pdbx_strand_id
1 'polypeptide(L)'
;MTADLLESQTYLPEQQEQLATIASFLEAHHSKRGELPERRYFLIGAEEHEQIEVPEAIHRVLVQAVAALMAGKAVTLSPTSQKLTTQQAADLLGVSRPTVVRLLDDNVVRSERIGNRRKVLLSDLLAYRDARRQRQYQAIADTSVDVDEEEDPAVVQEQLKKIRKQRAEQRRRDQGI
;
A
#
# COMPACT_ATOMS: atom_id res chain seq x y z
N MET A 1 -21.73 -21.47 0.90
CA MET A 1 -22.50 -20.35 0.32
C MET A 1 -21.53 -19.38 -0.33
N THR A 2 -21.34 -19.47 -1.66
CA THR A 2 -20.78 -18.47 -2.59
C THR A 2 -20.49 -19.18 -3.94
N ALA A 3 -21.52 -19.68 -4.62
CA ALA A 3 -21.37 -20.29 -5.94
C ALA A 3 -22.56 -20.02 -6.88
N ASP A 4 -23.37 -18.98 -6.59
CA ASP A 4 -24.64 -18.72 -7.30
C ASP A 4 -24.62 -17.48 -8.22
N LEU A 5 -23.45 -16.88 -8.44
CA LEU A 5 -23.32 -15.64 -9.24
C LEU A 5 -22.82 -15.88 -10.69
N LEU A 6 -22.79 -17.13 -11.15
CA LEU A 6 -22.31 -17.50 -12.49
C LEU A 6 -23.38 -18.19 -13.37
N GLU A 7 -24.65 -18.21 -12.96
CA GLU A 7 -25.72 -18.70 -13.83
C GLU A 7 -26.26 -17.58 -14.73
N SER A 8 -26.42 -17.90 -16.02
CA SER A 8 -27.04 -17.01 -16.99
C SER A 8 -28.54 -16.92 -16.73
N GLN A 9 -28.99 -15.88 -16.02
CA GLN A 9 -30.41 -15.59 -15.85
C GLN A 9 -30.90 -14.61 -16.92
N THR A 10 -32.03 -14.95 -17.55
CA THR A 10 -32.73 -14.06 -18.48
C THR A 10 -33.82 -13.33 -17.70
N TYR A 11 -33.68 -12.01 -17.53
CA TYR A 11 -34.66 -11.18 -16.84
C TYR A 11 -35.61 -10.53 -17.84
N LEU A 12 -36.91 -10.60 -17.57
CA LEU A 12 -37.95 -9.94 -18.36
C LEU A 12 -38.19 -8.51 -17.83
N PRO A 13 -38.32 -7.50 -18.70
CA PRO A 13 -38.47 -6.11 -18.27
C PRO A 13 -39.93 -5.85 -17.85
N GLU A 14 -40.31 -6.25 -16.64
CA GLU A 14 -41.67 -6.06 -16.11
C GLU A 14 -41.95 -4.59 -15.72
N GLN A 15 -40.91 -3.79 -15.49
CA GLN A 15 -41.01 -2.41 -14.99
C GLN A 15 -40.39 -1.40 -15.97
N GLN A 16 -41.00 -1.22 -17.14
CA GLN A 16 -40.47 -0.39 -18.23
C GLN A 16 -40.20 1.08 -17.82
N GLU A 17 -41.02 1.68 -16.96
CA GLU A 17 -40.84 3.09 -16.53
C GLU A 17 -39.64 3.28 -15.58
N GLN A 18 -39.45 2.39 -14.61
CA GLN A 18 -38.27 2.42 -13.74
C GLN A 18 -37.00 2.12 -14.52
N LEU A 19 -37.06 1.16 -15.46
CA LEU A 19 -35.95 0.85 -16.35
C LEU A 19 -35.60 2.04 -17.26
N ALA A 20 -36.60 2.78 -17.76
CA ALA A 20 -36.36 4.00 -18.54
C ALA A 20 -35.70 5.11 -17.72
N THR A 21 -36.04 5.23 -16.43
CA THR A 21 -35.43 6.20 -15.51
C THR A 21 -33.97 5.84 -15.23
N ILE A 22 -33.69 4.56 -14.97
CA ILE A 22 -32.33 4.03 -14.76
C ILE A 22 -31.52 4.16 -16.05
N ALA A 23 -32.09 3.82 -17.20
CA ALA A 23 -31.44 3.94 -18.50
C ALA A 23 -31.10 5.41 -18.82
N SER A 24 -32.05 6.34 -18.62
CA SER A 24 -31.81 7.77 -18.84
C SER A 24 -30.72 8.32 -17.91
N PHE A 25 -30.69 7.89 -16.65
CA PHE A 25 -29.62 8.23 -15.71
C PHE A 25 -28.27 7.69 -16.18
N LEU A 26 -28.20 6.42 -16.58
CA LEU A 26 -26.98 5.80 -17.07
C LEU A 26 -26.48 6.44 -18.37
N GLU A 27 -27.39 6.77 -19.29
CA GLU A 27 -27.10 7.34 -20.61
C GLU A 27 -26.68 8.82 -20.54
N ALA A 28 -27.32 9.60 -19.66
CA ALA A 28 -26.90 10.97 -19.34
C ALA A 28 -25.49 11.02 -18.71
N HIS A 29 -25.12 9.98 -17.94
CA HIS A 29 -23.78 9.84 -17.38
C HIS A 29 -22.78 9.14 -18.31
N HIS A 30 -23.24 8.33 -19.27
CA HIS A 30 -22.42 7.69 -20.31
C HIS A 30 -22.01 8.63 -21.43
N SER A 31 -22.86 9.59 -21.80
CA SER A 31 -22.58 10.49 -22.92
C SER A 31 -21.41 11.45 -22.62
N LYS A 32 -20.97 11.50 -21.37
CA LYS A 32 -19.74 12.17 -20.91
C LYS A 32 -18.51 11.24 -20.88
N ARG A 33 -18.56 10.06 -21.53
CA ARG A 33 -17.58 8.96 -21.33
C ARG A 33 -16.16 9.26 -21.79
N GLY A 34 -15.28 9.07 -20.81
CA GLY A 34 -13.97 8.43 -21.01
C GLY A 34 -13.58 7.59 -19.79
N GLU A 35 -14.01 7.97 -18.59
CA GLU A 35 -13.55 7.36 -17.34
C GLU A 35 -14.65 6.54 -16.68
N LEU A 36 -14.28 5.39 -16.10
CA LEU A 36 -15.09 4.70 -15.07
C LEU A 36 -15.64 5.76 -14.12
N PRO A 37 -16.92 5.71 -13.68
CA PRO A 37 -17.41 6.70 -12.74
C PRO A 37 -16.45 6.73 -11.54
N GLU A 38 -15.82 7.88 -11.31
CA GLU A 38 -14.90 8.05 -10.20
C GLU A 38 -15.62 7.58 -8.92
N ARG A 39 -14.96 6.75 -8.13
CA ARG A 39 -15.55 6.25 -6.89
C ARG A 39 -15.71 7.42 -5.94
N ARG A 40 -16.95 7.90 -5.79
CA ARG A 40 -17.31 8.95 -4.86
C ARG A 40 -17.79 8.33 -3.56
N TYR A 41 -17.23 8.80 -2.45
CA TYR A 41 -17.58 8.35 -1.11
C TYR A 41 -18.27 9.50 -0.39
N PHE A 42 -19.29 9.23 0.41
CA PHE A 42 -20.03 10.25 1.15
C PHE A 42 -20.13 9.87 2.63
N LEU A 43 -19.99 10.85 3.52
CA LEU A 43 -20.52 10.76 4.88
C LEU A 43 -21.91 11.36 4.88
N ILE A 44 -22.86 10.61 5.42
CA ILE A 44 -24.25 11.01 5.55
C ILE A 44 -24.47 11.30 7.03
N GLY A 45 -24.96 12.51 7.32
CA GLY A 45 -25.31 12.99 8.64
C GLY A 45 -26.71 12.58 9.05
N ALA A 46 -27.22 13.20 10.11
CA ALA A 46 -28.52 12.83 10.68
C ALA A 46 -29.70 13.46 9.93
N GLU A 47 -29.48 14.59 9.23
CA GLU A 47 -30.51 15.27 8.46
C GLU A 47 -30.55 14.79 7.00
N GLU A 48 -31.74 14.85 6.38
CA GLU A 48 -32.04 14.31 5.04
C GLU A 48 -31.12 14.85 3.93
N HIS A 49 -30.51 16.03 4.13
CA HIS A 49 -29.63 16.68 3.17
C HIS A 49 -28.20 16.90 3.69
N GLU A 50 -27.87 16.38 4.88
CA GLU A 50 -26.53 16.49 5.44
C GLU A 50 -25.65 15.40 4.82
N GLN A 51 -24.96 15.73 3.73
CA GLN A 51 -23.98 14.84 3.12
C GLN A 51 -22.73 15.61 2.73
N ILE A 52 -21.56 14.99 2.95
CA ILE A 52 -20.27 15.52 2.54
C ILE A 52 -19.49 14.47 1.76
N GLU A 53 -18.97 14.87 0.60
CA GLU A 53 -18.10 14.02 -0.19
C GLU A 53 -16.74 13.86 0.51
N VAL A 54 -16.29 12.62 0.59
CA VAL A 54 -15.06 12.21 1.25
C VAL A 54 -14.01 11.88 0.20
N PRO A 55 -12.82 12.53 0.25
CA PRO A 55 -11.72 12.15 -0.62
C PRO A 55 -11.32 10.68 -0.44
N GLU A 56 -10.88 10.01 -1.51
CA GLU A 56 -10.49 8.60 -1.48
C GLU A 56 -9.45 8.30 -0.38
N ALA A 57 -8.53 9.25 -0.11
CA ALA A 57 -7.53 9.12 0.93
C ALA A 57 -8.15 8.89 2.33
N ILE A 58 -9.22 9.61 2.67
CA ILE A 58 -9.91 9.46 3.96
C ILE A 58 -10.71 8.17 3.99
N HIS A 59 -11.38 7.81 2.89
CA HIS A 59 -12.07 6.53 2.77
C HIS A 59 -11.10 5.34 3.04
N ARG A 60 -9.89 5.36 2.47
CA ARG A 60 -8.86 4.33 2.73
C ARG A 60 -8.47 4.24 4.21
N VAL A 61 -8.35 5.38 4.91
CA VAL A 61 -8.08 5.41 6.35
C VAL A 61 -9.21 4.72 7.13
N LEU A 62 -10.47 5.01 6.80
CA LEU A 62 -11.63 4.39 7.44
C LEU A 62 -11.66 2.87 7.21
N VAL A 63 -11.42 2.40 5.98
CA VAL A 63 -11.35 0.97 5.66
C VAL A 63 -10.29 0.26 6.50
N GLN A 64 -9.09 0.83 6.62
CA GLN A 64 -8.01 0.25 7.43
C GLN A 64 -8.33 0.25 8.92
N ALA A 65 -8.90 1.34 9.43
CA ALA A 65 -9.29 1.44 10.84
C ALA A 65 -10.36 0.40 11.19
N VAL A 66 -11.41 0.29 10.38
CA VAL A 66 -12.48 -0.71 10.58
C VAL A 66 -11.93 -2.13 10.53
N ALA A 67 -11.09 -2.45 9.54
CA ALA A 67 -10.48 -3.78 9.45
C ALA A 67 -9.63 -4.14 10.69
N ALA A 68 -8.88 -3.18 11.24
CA ALA A 68 -8.10 -3.40 12.46
C ALA A 68 -8.98 -3.57 13.70
N LEU A 69 -10.04 -2.77 13.83
CA LEU A 69 -11.01 -2.87 14.93
C LEU A 69 -11.76 -4.20 14.89
N MET A 70 -12.20 -4.66 13.71
CA MET A 70 -12.82 -5.97 13.54
C MET A 70 -11.88 -7.12 13.92
N ALA A 71 -10.56 -6.92 13.80
CA ALA A 71 -9.54 -7.87 14.25
C ALA A 71 -9.21 -7.74 15.75
N GLY A 72 -9.98 -6.97 16.53
CA GLY A 72 -9.78 -6.76 17.96
C GLY A 72 -8.56 -5.88 18.31
N LYS A 73 -8.01 -5.15 17.35
CA LYS A 73 -6.84 -4.29 17.55
C LYS A 73 -7.28 -2.86 17.84
N ALA A 74 -6.61 -2.21 18.80
CA ALA A 74 -6.76 -0.78 19.02
C ALA A 74 -6.15 0.03 17.84
N VAL A 75 -6.79 1.14 17.48
CA VAL A 75 -6.35 2.05 16.42
C VAL A 75 -6.05 3.42 17.02
N THR A 76 -4.87 3.97 16.71
CA THR A 76 -4.47 5.32 17.14
C THR A 76 -4.24 6.18 15.90
N LEU A 77 -4.94 7.31 15.81
CA LEU A 77 -4.66 8.37 14.84
C LEU A 77 -3.83 9.44 15.53
N SER A 78 -2.61 9.68 15.03
CA SER A 78 -1.71 10.67 15.62
C SER A 78 -1.22 11.65 14.55
N PRO A 79 -1.41 12.98 14.74
CA PRO A 79 -0.83 13.98 13.87
C PRO A 79 0.69 13.92 14.02
N THR A 80 1.38 13.63 12.92
CA THR A 80 2.84 13.56 12.91
C THR A 80 3.42 14.87 12.40
N SER A 81 4.37 15.45 13.13
CA SER A 81 5.08 16.65 12.65
C SER A 81 5.81 16.38 11.33
N GLN A 82 5.84 17.36 10.44
CA GLN A 82 6.56 17.26 9.17
C GLN A 82 8.06 16.96 9.35
N LYS A 83 8.63 17.34 10.50
CA LYS A 83 10.02 17.08 10.89
C LYS A 83 10.11 16.21 12.15
N LEU A 84 10.63 15.01 11.98
CA LEU A 84 10.79 13.99 13.01
C LEU A 84 12.14 14.07 13.73
N THR A 85 12.16 13.74 15.01
CA THR A 85 13.42 13.40 15.70
C THR A 85 13.93 12.04 15.25
N THR A 86 15.21 11.76 15.51
CA THR A 86 15.81 10.43 15.25
C THR A 86 15.08 9.30 15.98
N GLN A 87 14.52 9.57 17.17
CA GLN A 87 13.72 8.57 17.89
C GLN A 87 12.39 8.31 17.20
N GLN A 88 11.61 9.35 16.88
CA GLN A 88 10.34 9.19 16.15
C GLN A 88 10.54 8.52 14.79
N ALA A 89 11.64 8.82 14.10
CA ALA A 89 11.99 8.16 12.85
C ALA A 89 12.31 6.67 13.06
N ALA A 90 12.97 6.31 14.17
CA ALA A 90 13.27 4.92 14.52
C ALA A 90 11.99 4.14 14.82
N ASP A 91 11.09 4.75 15.60
CA ASP A 91 9.79 4.18 15.94
C ASP A 91 8.95 3.95 14.67
N LEU A 92 8.94 4.92 13.74
CA LEU A 92 8.21 4.82 12.47
C LEU A 92 8.78 3.75 11.53
N LEU A 93 10.10 3.57 11.51
CA LEU A 93 10.77 2.56 10.69
C LEU A 93 10.78 1.16 11.34
N GLY A 94 10.41 1.05 12.62
CA GLY A 94 10.50 -0.19 13.38
C GLY A 94 11.94 -0.68 13.56
N VAL A 95 12.90 0.24 13.76
CA VAL A 95 14.32 -0.08 13.93
C VAL A 95 14.91 0.66 15.14
N SER A 96 16.14 0.32 15.53
CA SER A 96 16.82 1.02 16.63
C SER A 96 17.26 2.44 16.23
N ARG A 97 17.27 3.37 17.19
CA ARG A 97 17.76 4.74 16.98
C ARG A 97 19.18 4.79 16.39
N PRO A 98 20.17 3.99 16.84
CA PRO A 98 21.49 3.96 16.21
C PRO A 98 21.45 3.60 14.72
N THR A 99 20.53 2.72 14.31
CA THR A 99 20.34 2.38 12.90
C THR A 99 19.91 3.60 12.09
N VAL A 100 18.95 4.38 12.61
CA VAL A 100 18.54 5.63 11.96
C VAL A 100 19.69 6.61 11.91
N VAL A 101 20.44 6.80 13.00
CA VAL A 101 21.60 7.72 13.02
C VAL A 101 22.59 7.35 11.90
N ARG A 102 22.92 6.07 11.75
CA ARG A 102 23.78 5.59 10.66
C ARG A 102 23.19 5.91 9.28
N LEU A 103 21.90 5.67 9.06
CA LEU A 103 21.25 6.03 7.78
C LEU A 103 21.35 7.53 7.46
N LEU A 104 21.35 8.39 8.49
CA LEU A 104 21.53 9.83 8.32
C LEU A 104 23.00 10.22 8.10
N ASP A 105 23.93 9.54 8.77
CA ASP A 105 25.38 9.75 8.58
C ASP A 105 25.83 9.33 7.19
N ASP A 106 25.30 8.20 6.71
CA ASP A 106 25.55 7.65 5.36
C ASP A 106 24.80 8.43 4.26
N ASN A 107 24.06 9.51 4.60
CA ASN A 107 23.20 10.30 3.70
C ASN A 107 22.14 9.48 2.92
N VAL A 108 21.81 8.28 3.40
CA VAL A 108 20.76 7.43 2.79
C VAL A 108 19.38 8.09 2.94
N VAL A 109 19.17 8.79 4.05
CA VAL A 109 17.98 9.62 4.28
C VAL A 109 18.44 11.03 4.64
N ARG A 110 17.88 12.03 3.96
CA ARG A 110 18.23 13.43 4.20
C ARG A 110 17.82 13.84 5.62
N SER A 111 18.68 14.62 6.26
CA SER A 111 18.37 15.23 7.55
C SER A 111 18.89 16.65 7.62
N GLU A 112 18.18 17.48 8.37
CA GLU A 112 18.56 18.85 8.67
C GLU A 112 18.97 18.96 10.13
N ARG A 113 19.91 19.85 10.42
CA ARG A 113 20.30 20.15 11.79
C ARG A 113 19.58 21.40 12.26
N ILE A 114 18.70 21.26 13.26
CA ILE A 114 17.99 22.38 13.89
C ILE A 114 18.51 22.51 15.31
N GLY A 115 19.36 23.52 15.54
CA GLY A 115 20.16 23.64 16.75
C GLY A 115 21.10 22.44 16.92
N ASN A 116 21.03 21.76 18.07
CA ASN A 116 21.85 20.58 18.35
C ASN A 116 21.23 19.24 17.91
N ARG A 117 19.98 19.24 17.41
CA ARG A 117 19.26 18.01 17.09
C ARG A 117 19.12 17.84 15.58
N ARG A 118 19.31 16.61 15.11
CA ARG A 118 18.95 16.23 13.73
C ARG A 118 17.44 16.04 13.62
N LYS A 119 16.89 16.53 12.52
CA LYS A 119 15.50 16.44 12.15
C LYS A 119 15.39 15.82 10.76
N VAL A 120 14.46 14.90 10.59
CA VAL A 120 14.23 14.18 9.34
C VAL A 120 12.86 14.56 8.81
N LEU A 121 12.74 14.89 7.54
CA LEU A 121 11.44 15.14 6.93
C LEU A 121 10.66 13.82 6.86
N LEU A 122 9.40 13.85 7.29
CA LEU A 122 8.53 12.67 7.25
C LEU A 122 8.41 12.11 5.83
N SER A 123 8.31 12.98 4.82
CA SER A 123 8.25 12.59 3.40
C SER A 123 9.45 11.76 2.97
N ASP A 124 10.66 12.20 3.33
CA ASP A 124 11.91 11.54 2.96
C ASP A 124 12.02 10.18 3.67
N LEU A 125 11.58 10.12 4.92
CA LEU A 125 11.57 8.88 5.70
C LEU A 125 10.56 7.86 5.15
N LEU A 126 9.37 8.31 4.74
CA LEU A 126 8.35 7.46 4.11
C LEU A 126 8.82 6.94 2.76
N ALA A 127 9.40 7.81 1.92
CA ALA A 127 9.98 7.41 0.64
C ALA A 127 11.07 6.35 0.81
N TYR A 128 11.96 6.52 1.80
CA TYR A 128 12.96 5.52 2.13
C TYR A 128 12.34 4.19 2.58
N ARG A 129 11.31 4.24 3.44
CA ARG A 129 10.61 3.04 3.93
C ARG A 129 10.00 2.24 2.79
N ASP A 130 9.34 2.94 1.86
CA ASP A 130 8.65 2.31 0.74
C ASP A 130 9.66 1.74 -0.27
N ALA A 131 10.75 2.46 -0.58
CA ALA A 131 11.85 1.94 -1.39
C ALA A 131 12.54 0.73 -0.74
N ARG A 132 12.71 0.73 0.58
CA ARG A 132 13.24 -0.42 1.33
C ARG A 132 12.31 -1.62 1.23
N ARG A 133 11.00 -1.42 1.38
CA ARG A 133 9.99 -2.48 1.24
C ARG A 133 10.00 -3.06 -0.18
N GLN A 134 10.09 -2.21 -1.20
CA GLN A 134 10.17 -2.67 -2.58
C GLN A 134 11.41 -3.53 -2.85
N ARG A 135 12.58 -3.11 -2.35
CA ARG A 135 13.82 -3.91 -2.44
C ARG A 135 13.69 -5.25 -1.73
N GLN A 136 12.97 -5.31 -0.60
CA GLN A 136 12.70 -6.58 0.10
C GLN A 136 11.81 -7.51 -0.75
N TYR A 137 10.73 -6.98 -1.33
CA TYR A 137 9.86 -7.77 -2.21
C TYR A 137 10.59 -8.26 -3.46
N GLN A 138 11.40 -7.41 -4.11
CA GLN A 138 12.23 -7.82 -5.24
C GLN A 138 13.20 -8.93 -4.84
N ALA A 139 13.88 -8.80 -3.69
CA ALA A 139 14.79 -9.84 -3.22
C ALA A 139 14.09 -11.18 -2.97
N ILE A 140 12.82 -11.17 -2.51
CA ILE A 140 12.00 -12.38 -2.35
C ILE A 140 11.61 -12.96 -3.71
N ALA A 141 11.04 -12.15 -4.60
CA ALA A 141 10.59 -12.56 -5.94
C ALA A 141 11.73 -13.11 -6.81
N ASP A 142 12.94 -12.58 -6.63
CA ASP A 142 14.08 -13.11 -7.36
C ASP A 142 14.64 -14.43 -6.78
N THR A 143 14.19 -14.82 -5.57
CA THR A 143 14.57 -16.08 -4.93
C THR A 143 13.49 -17.15 -5.12
N SER A 144 12.29 -16.79 -5.59
CA SER A 144 11.35 -17.78 -6.11
C SER A 144 11.91 -18.35 -7.40
N VAL A 145 12.42 -19.57 -7.30
CA VAL A 145 12.68 -20.44 -8.44
C VAL A 145 11.36 -21.14 -8.71
N ASP A 146 10.88 -21.12 -9.95
CA ASP A 146 9.85 -22.05 -10.39
C ASP A 146 10.48 -23.44 -10.33
N VAL A 147 10.27 -24.13 -9.21
CA VAL A 147 10.73 -25.50 -9.03
C VAL A 147 9.69 -26.37 -9.69
N ASP A 148 10.04 -26.97 -10.82
CA ASP A 148 9.24 -28.04 -11.40
C ASP A 148 9.28 -29.23 -10.42
N GLU A 149 8.14 -29.81 -10.04
CA GLU A 149 8.07 -30.88 -9.03
C GLU A 149 8.84 -32.14 -9.46
N GLU A 150 9.21 -32.23 -10.74
CA GLU A 150 10.00 -33.31 -11.34
C GLU A 150 11.53 -33.08 -11.30
N GLU A 151 12.03 -31.91 -10.91
CA GLU A 151 13.47 -31.65 -10.82
C GLU A 151 14.12 -32.30 -9.58
N ASP A 152 15.30 -32.91 -9.78
CA ASP A 152 16.11 -33.49 -8.70
C ASP A 152 16.43 -32.43 -7.62
N PRO A 153 16.06 -32.65 -6.35
CA PRO A 153 16.33 -31.74 -5.24
C PRO A 153 17.81 -31.32 -5.11
N ALA A 154 18.75 -32.17 -5.51
CA ALA A 154 20.19 -31.85 -5.47
C ALA A 154 20.55 -30.74 -6.48
N VAL A 155 19.93 -30.75 -7.66
CA VAL A 155 20.14 -29.77 -8.73
C VAL A 155 19.56 -28.42 -8.34
N VAL A 156 18.34 -28.42 -7.80
CA VAL A 156 17.66 -27.20 -7.31
C VAL A 156 18.48 -26.54 -6.19
N GLN A 157 19.03 -27.33 -5.25
CA GLN A 157 19.88 -26.82 -4.18
C GLN A 157 21.18 -26.17 -4.71
N GLU A 158 21.81 -26.76 -5.72
CA GLU A 158 23.04 -26.21 -6.30
C GLU A 158 22.76 -24.89 -7.04
N GLN A 159 21.64 -24.82 -7.78
CA GLN A 159 21.19 -23.60 -8.45
C GLN A 159 20.91 -22.48 -7.45
N LEU A 160 20.14 -22.76 -6.39
CA LEU A 160 19.87 -21.79 -5.31
C LEU A 160 21.16 -21.31 -4.64
N LYS A 161 22.15 -22.21 -4.45
CA LYS A 161 23.46 -21.86 -3.87
C LYS A 161 24.25 -20.92 -4.77
N LYS A 162 24.22 -21.13 -6.09
CA LYS A 162 24.84 -20.23 -7.09
C LYS A 162 24.17 -18.86 -7.11
N ILE A 163 22.83 -18.81 -7.12
CA ILE A 163 22.04 -17.57 -7.07
C ILE A 163 22.36 -16.77 -5.80
N ARG A 164 22.39 -17.42 -4.63
CA ARG A 164 22.75 -16.79 -3.35
C ARG A 164 24.17 -16.22 -3.37
N LYS A 165 25.13 -16.93 -3.98
CA LYS A 165 26.53 -16.49 -4.08
C LYS A 165 26.67 -15.25 -4.97
N GLN A 166 26.12 -15.28 -6.19
CA GLN A 166 26.15 -14.15 -7.12
C GLN A 166 25.48 -12.91 -6.51
N ARG A 167 24.39 -13.08 -5.76
CA ARG A 167 23.71 -11.97 -5.09
C ARG A 167 24.49 -11.41 -3.90
N ALA A 168 25.18 -12.26 -3.14
CA ALA A 168 26.09 -11.78 -2.10
C ALA A 168 27.20 -10.90 -2.70
N GLU A 169 27.69 -11.25 -3.88
CA GLU A 169 28.66 -10.45 -4.63
C GLU A 169 28.05 -9.15 -5.19
N GLN A 170 26.82 -9.19 -5.72
CA GLN A 170 26.10 -7.99 -6.19
C GLN A 170 25.83 -7.01 -5.04
N ARG A 171 25.38 -7.49 -3.87
CA ARG A 171 25.15 -6.66 -2.67
C ARG A 171 26.43 -6.03 -2.15
N ARG A 172 27.56 -6.71 -2.26
CA ARG A 172 28.87 -6.14 -1.91
C ARG A 172 29.26 -5.01 -2.86
N ARG A 173 28.95 -5.13 -4.16
CA ARG A 173 29.17 -4.06 -5.15
C ARG A 173 28.25 -2.85 -4.93
N ASP A 174 26.97 -3.08 -4.66
CA ASP A 174 25.99 -2.01 -4.44
C ASP A 174 26.18 -1.28 -3.09
N GLN A 175 26.84 -1.90 -2.10
CA GLN A 175 27.10 -1.32 -0.78
C GLN A 175 28.42 -0.54 -0.67
N GLY A 176 29.21 -0.43 -1.75
CA GLY A 176 30.38 0.45 -1.81
C GLY A 176 31.35 0.29 -0.63
N ILE A 177 32.03 -0.85 -0.55
CA ILE A 177 33.32 -0.99 0.15
C ILE A 177 34.38 -1.26 -0.91
#